data_AF-A0A9P6C0F1-F1
#
_entry.id   AF-A0A9P6C0F1-F1
#
_cell.length_a   1.000
_cell.length_b   1.000
_cell.length_c   1.000
_cell.angle_alpha   90.00
_cell.angle_beta   90.00
_cell.angle_gamma   90.00
#
_symmetry.space_group_name_H-M   'P 1'
#
loop_
_entity.id
_entity.type
_entity.pdbx_description
1 polymer ?
#
loop_
_entity_poly.entity_id
_entity_poly.type
_entity_poly.pdbx_seq_one_letter_code
_entity_poly.pdbx_strand_id
1 'polypeptide(L)'
;MVCSQLKHPHIVPLCGVYFDGRDYPCLVMPYYADGDLDCYLNRTQARANILELVHEAVSGLEYMHNFSPYPIIHGDIKGQNMFVDNGHIRVADFGASKLPEIPLPTSSCTPGTLRWMSPELHCDENHKPTTASDVWAFGMTILQVFTGRNPYDHIKNNSATVMEVVKGKLPPQPPEIDGVMWTLLKRCFSYDPTRRPRMEAVSIVLNIMISEQLTPKDVNDLMDYISMNPLRHQFPTSCKFPCYWPGCGVPFDTLVTRRGHLVWHWRWWVGIRRQVVPHFSSYP
;
A
#
# COMPACT_ATOMS: atom_id res chain seq x y z
N MET A 1 -19.37 14.58 -0.04
CA MET A 1 -18.71 13.25 -0.12
C MET A 1 -17.28 13.37 0.35
N VAL A 2 -16.74 12.29 0.93
CA VAL A 2 -15.37 12.20 1.46
C VAL A 2 -14.32 12.59 0.41
N CYS A 3 -14.49 12.13 -0.84
CA CYS A 3 -13.58 12.41 -1.95
C CYS A 3 -13.38 13.89 -2.30
N SER A 4 -14.33 14.79 -1.94
CA SER A 4 -14.17 16.23 -2.17
C SER A 4 -13.13 16.91 -1.26
N GLN A 5 -12.76 16.26 -0.15
CA GLN A 5 -11.80 16.79 0.82
C GLN A 5 -10.38 16.30 0.59
N LEU A 6 -10.21 15.25 -0.23
CA LEU A 6 -8.92 14.65 -0.52
C LEU A 6 -8.13 15.55 -1.47
N LYS A 7 -6.90 15.91 -1.07
CA LYS A 7 -5.98 16.71 -1.89
C LYS A 7 -4.63 16.04 -1.92
N HIS A 8 -4.43 15.19 -2.93
CA HIS A 8 -3.18 14.46 -3.13
C HIS A 8 -2.93 14.22 -4.62
N PRO A 9 -1.68 14.32 -5.13
CA PRO A 9 -1.37 14.15 -6.55
C PRO A 9 -1.75 12.77 -7.11
N HIS A 10 -1.70 11.74 -6.27
CA HIS A 10 -2.02 10.34 -6.63
C HIS A 10 -3.44 9.92 -6.22
N ILE A 11 -4.34 10.88 -6.06
CA ILE A 11 -5.77 10.66 -5.82
C ILE A 11 -6.55 11.44 -6.87
N VAL A 12 -7.53 10.81 -7.49
CA VAL A 12 -8.40 11.50 -8.45
C VAL A 12 -9.19 12.60 -7.73
N PRO A 13 -9.07 13.88 -8.15
CA PRO A 13 -9.85 14.93 -7.56
C PRO A 13 -11.31 14.84 -8.03
N LEU A 14 -12.25 15.08 -7.12
CA LEU A 14 -13.63 15.30 -7.48
C LEU A 14 -13.81 16.77 -7.91
N CYS A 15 -14.12 17.01 -9.17
CA CYS A 15 -14.39 18.35 -9.70
C CYS A 15 -15.76 18.88 -9.28
N GLY A 16 -16.76 18.00 -9.16
CA GLY A 16 -18.11 18.38 -8.77
C GLY A 16 -19.11 17.24 -8.82
N VAL A 17 -20.37 17.59 -8.59
CA VAL A 17 -21.52 16.71 -8.74
C VAL A 17 -22.48 17.36 -9.71
N TYR A 18 -22.96 16.60 -10.68
CA TYR A 18 -23.93 17.03 -11.67
C TYR A 18 -25.24 16.30 -11.45
N PHE A 19 -26.36 17.03 -11.51
CA PHE A 19 -27.71 16.50 -11.43
C PHE A 19 -28.38 16.74 -12.78
N ASP A 20 -28.65 15.67 -13.53
CA ASP A 20 -29.24 15.75 -14.87
C ASP A 20 -30.78 15.63 -14.85
N GLY A 21 -31.39 15.66 -13.66
CA GLY A 21 -32.82 15.45 -13.45
C GLY A 21 -33.22 13.98 -13.25
N ARG A 22 -32.27 13.02 -13.26
CA ARG A 22 -32.51 11.63 -12.84
C ARG A 22 -32.36 11.46 -11.32
N ASP A 23 -32.78 10.29 -10.83
CA ASP A 23 -32.75 9.92 -9.41
C ASP A 23 -31.33 9.78 -8.82
N TYR A 24 -30.28 9.72 -9.65
CA TYR A 24 -28.91 9.48 -9.20
C TYR A 24 -27.96 10.62 -9.60
N PRO A 25 -27.17 11.18 -8.68
CA PRO A 25 -26.17 12.19 -8.99
C PRO A 25 -25.03 11.61 -9.83
N CYS A 26 -24.51 12.40 -10.77
CA CYS A 26 -23.30 12.07 -11.52
C CYS A 26 -22.07 12.71 -10.86
N LEU A 27 -20.97 11.95 -10.74
CA LEU A 27 -19.69 12.47 -10.28
C LEU A 27 -18.89 13.02 -11.46
N VAL A 28 -18.38 14.24 -11.31
CA VAL A 28 -17.54 14.88 -12.32
C VAL A 28 -16.09 14.85 -11.85
N MET A 29 -15.21 14.28 -12.68
CA MET A 29 -13.78 14.15 -12.43
C MET A 29 -12.99 14.35 -13.73
N PRO A 30 -11.67 14.63 -13.66
CA PRO A 30 -10.84 14.72 -14.85
C PRO A 30 -10.87 13.43 -15.65
N TYR A 31 -10.79 13.56 -16.97
CA TYR A 31 -10.66 12.42 -17.87
C TYR A 31 -9.19 12.01 -18.00
N TYR A 32 -8.91 10.72 -17.83
CA TYR A 32 -7.57 10.14 -17.93
C TYR A 32 -7.47 9.30 -19.21
N ALA A 33 -6.75 9.81 -20.22
CA ALA A 33 -6.70 9.20 -21.56
C ALA A 33 -5.96 7.85 -21.60
N ASP A 34 -5.01 7.67 -20.67
CA ASP A 34 -4.28 6.41 -20.50
C ASP A 34 -5.11 5.33 -19.77
N GLY A 35 -6.36 5.64 -19.40
CA GLY A 35 -7.33 4.69 -18.88
C GLY A 35 -6.96 4.16 -17.50
N ASP A 36 -7.64 3.09 -17.09
CA ASP A 36 -7.28 2.38 -15.85
C ASP A 36 -5.97 1.60 -16.00
N LEU A 37 -5.44 1.15 -14.87
CA LEU A 37 -4.15 0.49 -14.79
C LEU A 37 -4.11 -0.80 -15.61
N ASP A 38 -5.21 -1.55 -15.71
CA ASP A 38 -5.27 -2.77 -16.51
C ASP A 38 -5.19 -2.41 -18.00
N CYS A 39 -5.95 -1.40 -18.45
CA CYS A 39 -5.88 -0.87 -19.81
C CYS A 39 -4.49 -0.31 -20.15
N TYR A 40 -3.85 0.39 -19.21
CA TYR A 40 -2.51 0.94 -19.39
C TYR A 40 -1.46 -0.17 -19.56
N LEU A 41 -1.45 -1.17 -18.66
CA LEU A 41 -0.46 -2.25 -18.70
C LEU A 41 -0.63 -3.18 -19.90
N ASN A 42 -1.86 -3.37 -20.39
CA ASN A 42 -2.10 -4.16 -21.60
C ASN A 42 -1.61 -3.46 -22.88
N ARG A 43 -1.62 -2.12 -22.91
CA ARG A 43 -1.13 -1.34 -24.06
C ARG A 43 0.39 -1.18 -24.04
N THR A 44 0.95 -1.00 -22.86
CA THR A 44 2.37 -0.67 -22.69
C THR A 44 3.16 -1.95 -22.43
N GLN A 45 3.80 -2.51 -23.46
CA GLN A 45 4.67 -3.69 -23.29
C GLN A 45 5.87 -3.42 -22.36
N ALA A 46 6.23 -2.16 -22.17
CA ALA A 46 7.29 -1.73 -21.28
C ALA A 46 6.81 -1.67 -19.82
N ARG A 47 7.11 -2.73 -19.07
CA ARG A 47 6.88 -2.84 -17.61
C ARG A 47 7.90 -2.06 -16.76
N ALA A 48 8.73 -1.22 -17.35
CA ALA A 48 9.90 -0.61 -16.72
C ALA A 48 9.55 0.28 -15.50
N ASN A 49 8.37 0.90 -15.49
CA ASN A 49 7.98 1.86 -14.45
C ASN A 49 6.93 1.30 -13.47
N ILE A 50 6.70 -0.02 -13.45
CA ILE A 50 5.68 -0.63 -12.57
C ILE A 50 5.92 -0.31 -11.10
N LEU A 51 7.17 -0.39 -10.64
CA LEU A 51 7.50 -0.16 -9.24
C LEU A 51 7.24 1.30 -8.82
N GLU A 52 7.49 2.24 -9.74
CA GLU A 52 7.19 3.67 -9.53
C GLU A 52 5.68 3.90 -9.43
N LEU A 53 4.88 3.33 -10.35
CA LEU A 53 3.42 3.40 -10.29
C LEU A 53 2.87 2.80 -8.99
N VAL A 54 3.40 1.64 -8.56
CA VAL A 54 3.00 1.02 -7.29
C VAL A 54 3.37 1.91 -6.09
N HIS A 55 4.54 2.56 -6.12
CA HIS A 55 4.95 3.49 -5.07
C HIS A 55 4.08 4.77 -5.04
N GLU A 56 3.67 5.29 -6.19
CA GLU A 56 2.74 6.42 -6.26
C GLU A 56 1.35 6.06 -5.73
N ALA A 57 0.87 4.85 -6.04
CA ALA A 57 -0.41 4.34 -5.53
C ALA A 57 -0.41 4.22 -4.00
N VAL A 58 0.66 3.63 -3.42
CA VAL A 58 0.76 3.52 -1.96
C VAL A 58 0.84 4.89 -1.30
N SER A 59 1.47 5.88 -1.93
CA SER A 59 1.50 7.26 -1.42
C SER A 59 0.09 7.85 -1.31
N GLY A 60 -0.78 7.64 -2.32
CA GLY A 60 -2.19 8.03 -2.25
C GLY A 60 -2.96 7.31 -1.15
N LEU A 61 -2.77 5.99 -1.02
CA LEU A 61 -3.44 5.17 0.01
C LEU A 61 -2.97 5.52 1.43
N GLU A 62 -1.68 5.76 1.61
CA GLU A 62 -1.08 6.23 2.86
C GLU A 62 -1.70 7.56 3.29
N TYR A 63 -1.87 8.51 2.37
CA TYR A 63 -2.54 9.77 2.64
C TYR A 63 -4.00 9.57 3.10
N MET A 64 -4.74 8.66 2.45
CA MET A 64 -6.12 8.34 2.86
C MET A 64 -6.17 7.70 4.25
N HIS A 65 -5.29 6.73 4.51
CA HIS A 65 -5.25 6.01 5.79
C HIS A 65 -4.78 6.90 6.95
N ASN A 66 -4.05 7.99 6.67
CA ASN A 66 -3.65 9.00 7.65
C ASN A 66 -4.53 10.25 7.65
N PHE A 67 -5.63 10.24 6.90
CA PHE A 67 -6.54 11.38 6.88
C PHE A 67 -7.10 11.65 8.29
N SER A 68 -7.26 12.92 8.63
CA SER A 68 -7.67 13.38 9.96
C SER A 68 -9.01 14.12 9.86
N PRO A 69 -9.95 13.93 10.82
CA PRO A 69 -9.81 13.25 12.10
C PRO A 69 -9.89 11.72 12.07
N TYR A 70 -10.33 11.13 10.95
CA TYR A 70 -10.48 9.68 10.82
C TYR A 70 -9.86 9.17 9.52
N PRO A 71 -9.28 7.96 9.53
CA PRO A 71 -8.78 7.32 8.33
C PRO A 71 -9.90 7.13 7.32
N ILE A 72 -9.60 7.34 6.05
CA ILE A 72 -10.49 7.06 4.94
C ILE A 72 -10.12 5.69 4.37
N ILE A 73 -11.08 4.77 4.40
CA ILE A 73 -10.92 3.43 3.88
C ILE A 73 -11.46 3.40 2.45
N HIS A 74 -10.67 2.91 1.51
CA HIS A 74 -11.05 2.83 0.11
C HIS A 74 -12.11 1.75 -0.13
N GLY A 75 -11.84 0.51 0.31
CA GLY A 75 -12.78 -0.61 0.28
C GLY A 75 -12.94 -1.36 -1.05
N ASP A 76 -12.30 -0.92 -2.14
CA ASP A 76 -12.35 -1.59 -3.46
C ASP A 76 -11.05 -1.35 -4.25
N ILE A 77 -9.90 -1.62 -3.63
CA ILE A 77 -8.59 -1.41 -4.26
C ILE A 77 -8.33 -2.53 -5.27
N LYS A 78 -8.16 -2.15 -6.54
CA LYS A 78 -7.86 -3.01 -7.69
C LYS A 78 -7.35 -2.18 -8.86
N GLY A 79 -6.74 -2.80 -9.87
CA GLY A 79 -6.20 -2.10 -11.03
C GLY A 79 -7.25 -1.26 -11.79
N GLN A 80 -8.50 -1.72 -11.87
CA GLN A 80 -9.58 -1.00 -12.55
C GLN A 80 -10.00 0.29 -11.82
N ASN A 81 -9.64 0.44 -10.54
CA ASN A 81 -9.91 1.62 -9.73
C ASN A 81 -8.65 2.50 -9.56
N MET A 82 -7.68 2.36 -10.45
CA MET A 82 -6.49 3.19 -10.51
C MET A 82 -6.31 3.69 -11.94
N PHE A 83 -6.37 5.00 -12.14
CA PHE A 83 -6.12 5.59 -13.46
C PHE A 83 -4.66 5.92 -13.63
N VAL A 84 -4.16 5.80 -14.86
CA VAL A 84 -2.85 6.31 -15.25
C VAL A 84 -3.07 7.53 -16.13
N ASP A 85 -2.18 8.51 -16.03
CA ASP A 85 -2.10 9.62 -16.97
C ASP A 85 -0.70 10.20 -16.98
N ASN A 86 -0.11 10.28 -18.17
CA ASN A 86 1.25 10.74 -18.41
C ASN A 86 2.28 9.94 -17.58
N GLY A 87 2.05 8.63 -17.43
CA GLY A 87 2.92 7.74 -16.66
C GLY A 87 2.81 7.87 -15.14
N HIS A 88 1.83 8.62 -14.63
CA HIS A 88 1.57 8.76 -13.20
C HIS A 88 0.24 8.13 -12.81
N ILE A 89 0.21 7.41 -11.68
CA ILE A 89 -1.00 6.75 -11.19
C ILE A 89 -1.83 7.65 -10.28
N ARG A 90 -3.14 7.45 -10.29
CA ARG A 90 -4.10 8.09 -9.42
C ARG A 90 -5.17 7.11 -8.96
N VAL A 91 -5.31 6.98 -7.64
CA VAL A 91 -6.33 6.14 -7.02
C VAL A 91 -7.70 6.77 -7.22
N ALA A 92 -8.67 5.97 -7.67
CA ALA A 92 -9.99 6.39 -8.11
C ALA A 92 -11.11 5.54 -7.49
N ASP A 93 -12.35 5.85 -7.83
CA ASP A 93 -13.57 5.13 -7.42
C ASP A 93 -13.73 4.95 -5.90
N PHE A 94 -14.12 6.05 -5.27
CA PHE A 94 -14.47 6.09 -3.84
C PHE A 94 -15.94 5.68 -3.58
N GLY A 95 -16.61 5.03 -4.53
CA GLY A 95 -18.03 4.64 -4.41
C GLY A 95 -18.29 3.67 -3.24
N ALA A 96 -17.27 2.89 -2.87
CA ALA A 96 -17.29 1.99 -1.72
C ALA A 96 -16.58 2.55 -0.48
N SER A 97 -16.03 3.77 -0.56
CA SER A 97 -15.21 4.33 0.52
C SER A 97 -16.05 4.72 1.73
N LYS A 98 -15.54 4.39 2.92
CA LYS A 98 -16.25 4.56 4.18
C LYS A 98 -15.42 5.41 5.14
N LEU A 99 -16.11 6.29 5.85
CA LEU A 99 -15.64 6.83 7.12
C LEU A 99 -16.12 5.89 8.23
N PRO A 100 -15.29 5.56 9.25
CA PRO A 100 -15.63 4.60 10.29
C PRO A 100 -16.97 4.87 11.00
N GLU A 101 -17.36 6.14 11.14
CA GLU A 101 -18.56 6.56 11.88
C GLU A 101 -19.79 6.89 11.01
N ILE A 102 -19.66 6.96 9.68
CA ILE A 102 -20.82 7.31 8.82
C ILE A 102 -21.40 6.01 8.22
N PRO A 103 -22.61 5.57 8.66
CA PRO A 103 -23.32 4.48 8.00
C PRO A 103 -23.83 4.96 6.64
N LEU A 104 -23.00 4.81 5.62
CA LEU A 104 -23.43 4.87 4.22
C LEU A 104 -23.98 3.50 3.80
N PRO A 105 -25.01 3.44 2.95
CA PRO A 105 -25.51 2.18 2.42
C PRO A 105 -24.36 1.39 1.79
N THR A 106 -24.30 0.10 2.12
CA THR A 106 -23.32 -0.84 1.58
C THR A 106 -23.47 -0.88 0.07
N SER A 107 -22.51 -0.30 -0.66
CA SER A 107 -22.32 -0.63 -2.07
C SER A 107 -22.11 -2.14 -2.16
N SER A 108 -23.05 -2.82 -2.79
CA SER A 108 -23.06 -4.27 -2.95
C SER A 108 -21.73 -4.76 -3.52
N CYS A 109 -21.20 -5.84 -2.95
CA CYS A 109 -20.00 -6.51 -3.45
C CYS A 109 -20.16 -6.76 -4.94
N THR A 110 -19.38 -6.07 -5.77
CA THR A 110 -19.37 -6.34 -7.21
C THR A 110 -18.76 -7.73 -7.42
N PRO A 111 -19.38 -8.63 -8.21
CA PRO A 111 -18.91 -10.01 -8.38
C PRO A 111 -17.47 -10.15 -8.89
N GLY A 112 -16.90 -9.08 -9.45
CA GLY A 112 -15.51 -9.00 -9.92
C GLY A 112 -14.46 -8.70 -8.84
N THR A 113 -14.81 -8.09 -7.71
CA THR A 113 -13.85 -7.65 -6.66
C THR A 113 -13.41 -8.77 -5.72
N LEU A 114 -14.09 -9.92 -5.72
CA LEU A 114 -13.89 -11.00 -4.74
C LEU A 114 -12.44 -11.50 -4.62
N ARG A 115 -11.63 -11.38 -5.68
CA ARG A 115 -10.23 -11.83 -5.73
C ARG A 115 -9.26 -10.90 -5.00
N TRP A 116 -9.63 -9.63 -4.83
CA TRP A 116 -8.85 -8.63 -4.08
C TRP A 116 -9.31 -8.53 -2.63
N MET A 117 -10.50 -9.05 -2.31
CA MET A 117 -11.11 -8.95 -1.01
C MET A 117 -10.40 -9.84 0.02
N SER A 118 -10.16 -9.30 1.22
CA SER A 118 -9.49 -9.98 2.32
C SER A 118 -10.37 -11.06 2.98
N PRO A 119 -9.79 -12.07 3.66
CA PRO A 119 -10.55 -13.19 4.22
C PRO A 119 -11.68 -12.79 5.16
N GLU A 120 -11.45 -11.79 6.02
CA GLU A 120 -12.44 -11.32 7.00
C GLU A 120 -13.69 -10.70 6.36
N LEU A 121 -13.56 -10.14 5.15
CA LEU A 121 -14.70 -9.56 4.41
C LEU A 121 -15.55 -10.62 3.69
N HIS A 122 -15.01 -11.83 3.49
CA HIS A 122 -15.78 -12.96 2.92
C HIS A 122 -16.57 -13.73 3.98
N CYS A 123 -16.14 -13.69 5.25
CA CYS A 123 -16.70 -14.51 6.33
C CYS A 123 -17.94 -13.91 6.98
N ASP A 124 -18.14 -12.59 6.90
CA ASP A 124 -19.25 -11.89 7.54
C ASP A 124 -19.68 -10.71 6.70
N GLU A 125 -20.93 -10.70 6.28
CA GLU A 125 -21.55 -9.62 5.50
C GLU A 125 -21.62 -8.29 6.27
N ASN A 126 -21.52 -8.33 7.60
CA ASN A 126 -21.47 -7.15 8.44
C ASN A 126 -20.06 -6.59 8.62
N HIS A 127 -19.01 -7.36 8.26
CA HIS A 127 -17.65 -6.86 8.32
C HIS A 127 -17.47 -5.73 7.31
N LYS A 128 -17.10 -4.56 7.82
CA LYS A 128 -16.84 -3.39 7.01
C LYS A 128 -15.37 -3.38 6.58
N PRO A 129 -15.06 -2.85 5.38
CA PRO A 129 -13.68 -2.59 5.00
C PRO A 129 -12.93 -1.80 6.07
N THR A 130 -11.65 -2.09 6.23
CA THR A 130 -10.71 -1.45 7.15
C THR A 130 -9.44 -1.05 6.42
N THR A 131 -8.56 -0.27 7.05
CA THR A 131 -7.23 0.03 6.49
C THR A 131 -6.41 -1.26 6.27
N ALA A 132 -6.58 -2.27 7.12
CA ALA A 132 -5.93 -3.57 6.97
C ALA A 132 -6.50 -4.40 5.81
N SER A 133 -7.78 -4.28 5.47
CA SER A 133 -8.33 -4.93 4.27
C SER A 133 -7.86 -4.23 2.99
N ASP A 134 -7.70 -2.91 3.02
CA ASP A 134 -7.09 -2.15 1.93
C ASP A 134 -5.64 -2.59 1.67
N VAL A 135 -4.84 -2.84 2.72
CA VAL A 135 -3.47 -3.36 2.57
C VAL A 135 -3.44 -4.72 1.88
N TRP A 136 -4.37 -5.61 2.21
CA TRP A 136 -4.50 -6.91 1.52
C TRP A 136 -4.85 -6.70 0.03
N ALA A 137 -5.86 -5.89 -0.25
CA ALA A 137 -6.32 -5.60 -1.60
C ALA A 137 -5.24 -4.91 -2.46
N PHE A 138 -4.44 -4.03 -1.84
CA PHE A 138 -3.29 -3.43 -2.47
C PHE A 138 -2.21 -4.46 -2.81
N GLY A 139 -1.90 -5.40 -1.90
CA GLY A 139 -1.00 -6.52 -2.21
C GLY A 139 -1.49 -7.36 -3.41
N MET A 140 -2.80 -7.62 -3.49
CA MET A 140 -3.40 -8.33 -4.64
C MET A 140 -3.33 -7.50 -5.93
N THR A 141 -3.40 -6.17 -5.82
CA THR A 141 -3.20 -5.26 -6.95
C THR A 141 -1.76 -5.26 -7.43
N ILE A 142 -0.76 -5.25 -6.52
CA ILE A 142 0.65 -5.42 -6.91
C ILE A 142 0.84 -6.75 -7.63
N LEU A 143 0.29 -7.85 -7.09
CA LEU A 143 0.34 -9.16 -7.73
C LEU A 143 -0.24 -9.11 -9.15
N GLN A 144 -1.39 -8.45 -9.31
CA GLN A 144 -2.05 -8.28 -10.60
C GLN A 144 -1.16 -7.52 -11.60
N VAL A 145 -0.59 -6.41 -11.17
CA VAL A 145 0.20 -5.51 -12.02
C VAL A 145 1.49 -6.15 -12.50
N PHE A 146 2.21 -6.84 -11.60
CA PHE A 146 3.47 -7.51 -11.96
C PHE A 146 3.25 -8.69 -12.90
N THR A 147 2.16 -9.44 -12.71
CA THR A 147 1.86 -10.62 -13.55
C THR A 147 1.10 -10.27 -14.82
N GLY A 148 0.38 -9.14 -14.84
CA GLY A 148 -0.62 -8.83 -15.86
C GLY A 148 -1.84 -9.77 -15.83
N ARG A 149 -2.07 -10.48 -14.73
CA ARG A 149 -3.14 -11.49 -14.58
C ARG A 149 -3.93 -11.23 -13.30
N ASN A 150 -5.21 -11.59 -13.27
CA ASN A 150 -6.00 -11.45 -12.06
C ASN A 150 -5.44 -12.35 -10.93
N PRO A 151 -5.54 -11.93 -9.64
CA PRO A 151 -5.19 -12.80 -8.52
C PRO A 151 -5.95 -14.12 -8.60
N TYR A 152 -5.26 -15.23 -8.33
CA TYR A 152 -5.81 -16.59 -8.45
C TYR A 152 -6.30 -16.96 -9.87
N ASP A 153 -5.66 -16.44 -10.92
CA ASP A 153 -5.96 -16.72 -12.34
C ASP A 153 -6.12 -18.22 -12.69
N HIS A 154 -5.37 -19.09 -12.03
CA HIS A 154 -5.45 -20.55 -12.18
C HIS A 154 -6.79 -21.15 -11.72
N ILE A 155 -7.57 -20.41 -10.92
CA ILE A 155 -8.90 -20.83 -10.44
C ILE A 155 -9.97 -20.11 -11.26
N LYS A 156 -10.67 -20.84 -12.14
CA LYS A 156 -11.72 -20.26 -13.00
C LYS A 156 -12.98 -19.83 -12.25
N ASN A 157 -13.34 -20.53 -11.17
CA ASN A 157 -14.55 -20.27 -10.40
C ASN A 157 -14.27 -19.30 -9.25
N ASN A 158 -15.01 -18.18 -9.18
CA ASN A 158 -14.88 -17.19 -8.11
C ASN A 158 -15.22 -17.76 -6.73
N SER A 159 -16.25 -18.60 -6.60
CA SER A 159 -16.59 -19.26 -5.32
C SER A 159 -15.48 -20.19 -4.83
N ALA A 160 -14.80 -20.89 -5.74
CA ALA A 160 -13.64 -21.70 -5.40
C ALA A 160 -12.46 -20.83 -4.95
N THR A 161 -12.28 -19.65 -5.56
CA THR A 161 -11.26 -18.68 -5.15
C THR A 161 -11.53 -18.16 -3.74
N VAL A 162 -12.78 -17.76 -3.45
CA VAL A 162 -13.22 -17.32 -2.12
C VAL A 162 -12.94 -18.40 -1.08
N MET A 163 -13.24 -19.67 -1.38
CA MET A 163 -12.97 -20.79 -0.49
C MET A 163 -11.48 -20.95 -0.15
N GLU A 164 -10.59 -20.77 -1.12
CA GLU A 164 -9.14 -20.84 -0.89
C GLU A 164 -8.65 -19.65 -0.05
N VAL A 165 -9.16 -18.44 -0.31
CA VAL A 165 -8.87 -17.22 0.48
C VAL A 165 -9.30 -17.40 1.93
N VAL A 166 -10.53 -17.87 2.18
CA VAL A 166 -11.08 -18.12 3.53
C VAL A 166 -10.30 -19.23 4.25
N LYS A 167 -9.77 -20.22 3.52
CA LYS A 167 -8.87 -21.24 4.07
C LYS A 167 -7.44 -20.72 4.34
N GLY A 168 -7.17 -19.44 4.07
CA GLY A 168 -5.86 -18.82 4.25
C GLY A 168 -4.82 -19.26 3.22
N LYS A 169 -5.26 -19.78 2.06
CA LYS A 169 -4.37 -20.18 0.98
C LYS A 169 -4.11 -19.02 0.04
N LEU A 170 -2.84 -18.69 -0.11
CA LEU A 170 -2.35 -17.66 -1.01
C LEU A 170 -2.14 -18.21 -2.42
N PRO A 171 -2.17 -17.37 -3.46
CA PRO A 171 -1.70 -17.80 -4.77
C PRO A 171 -0.22 -18.21 -4.69
N PRO A 172 0.24 -19.14 -5.53
CA PRO A 172 1.67 -19.45 -5.59
C PRO A 172 2.46 -18.22 -6.02
N GLN A 173 3.73 -18.13 -5.60
CA GLN A 173 4.61 -17.06 -6.05
C GLN A 173 4.78 -17.13 -7.58
N PRO A 174 4.40 -16.07 -8.32
CA PRO A 174 4.59 -16.05 -9.77
C PRO A 174 6.07 -15.84 -10.14
N PRO A 175 6.52 -16.34 -11.30
CA PRO A 175 7.89 -16.13 -11.77
C PRO A 175 8.22 -14.66 -12.06
N GLU A 176 7.21 -13.81 -12.31
CA GLU A 176 7.37 -12.38 -12.54
C GLU A 176 7.70 -11.58 -11.27
N ILE A 177 7.54 -12.20 -10.08
CA ILE A 177 7.76 -11.55 -8.79
C ILE A 177 8.95 -12.20 -8.10
N ASP A 178 10.00 -11.42 -7.85
CA ASP A 178 11.17 -11.88 -7.15
C ASP A 178 10.91 -12.17 -5.65
N GLY A 179 11.89 -12.78 -4.98
CA GLY A 179 11.75 -13.13 -3.56
C GLY A 179 11.63 -11.92 -2.63
N VAL A 180 12.09 -10.75 -3.06
CA VAL A 180 12.09 -9.50 -2.27
C VAL A 180 10.70 -8.91 -2.23
N MET A 181 10.10 -8.68 -3.40
CA MET A 181 8.72 -8.23 -3.56
C MET A 181 7.75 -9.26 -2.98
N TRP A 182 7.97 -10.56 -3.23
CA TRP A 182 7.12 -11.61 -2.65
C TRP A 182 7.15 -11.60 -1.12
N THR A 183 8.28 -11.26 -0.50
CA THR A 183 8.37 -11.14 0.96
C THR A 183 7.53 -9.98 1.49
N LEU A 184 7.53 -8.84 0.81
CA LEU A 184 6.64 -7.71 1.11
C LEU A 184 5.16 -8.12 0.97
N LEU A 185 4.81 -8.79 -0.13
CA LEU A 185 3.43 -9.23 -0.38
C LEU A 185 2.93 -10.21 0.67
N LYS A 186 3.75 -11.17 1.11
CA LYS A 186 3.38 -12.08 2.21
C LYS A 186 3.05 -11.37 3.52
N ARG A 187 3.67 -10.21 3.80
CA ARG A 187 3.30 -9.38 4.96
C ARG A 187 1.93 -8.74 4.78
N CYS A 188 1.63 -8.24 3.58
CA CYS A 188 0.31 -7.70 3.23
C CYS A 188 -0.79 -8.77 3.27
N PHE A 189 -0.44 -10.03 2.95
CA PHE A 189 -1.31 -11.19 2.95
C PHE A 189 -1.40 -11.94 4.28
N SER A 190 -1.05 -11.30 5.40
CA SER A 190 -1.29 -11.92 6.71
C SER A 190 -2.78 -12.19 6.90
N TYR A 191 -3.13 -13.43 7.24
CA TYR A 191 -4.52 -13.82 7.48
C TYR A 191 -5.15 -13.00 8.60
N ASP A 192 -4.42 -12.82 9.70
CA ASP A 192 -4.81 -11.93 10.79
C ASP A 192 -4.60 -10.47 10.35
N PRO A 193 -5.67 -9.64 10.29
CA PRO A 193 -5.59 -8.25 9.86
C PRO A 193 -4.68 -7.40 10.74
N THR A 194 -4.54 -7.71 12.03
CA THR A 194 -3.72 -6.93 12.97
C THR A 194 -2.22 -7.07 12.73
N ARG A 195 -1.82 -8.14 12.02
CA ARG A 195 -0.42 -8.41 11.64
C ARG A 195 -0.05 -7.86 10.27
N ARG A 196 -1.00 -7.27 9.53
CA ARG A 196 -0.72 -6.61 8.25
C ARG A 196 0.00 -5.27 8.53
N PRO A 197 1.00 -4.90 7.71
CA PRO A 197 1.67 -3.61 7.86
C PRO A 197 0.70 -2.47 7.58
N ARG A 198 0.99 -1.28 8.09
CA ARG A 198 0.30 -0.06 7.65
C ARG A 198 0.87 0.42 6.31
N MET A 199 0.14 1.25 5.57
CA MET A 199 0.56 1.73 4.25
C MET A 199 1.88 2.51 4.30
N GLU A 200 2.17 3.23 5.38
CA GLU A 200 3.44 3.92 5.62
C GLU A 200 4.63 2.96 5.57
N ALA A 201 4.49 1.77 6.18
CA ALA A 201 5.54 0.77 6.19
C ALA A 201 5.76 0.18 4.79
N VAL A 202 4.67 -0.06 4.06
CA VAL A 202 4.70 -0.52 2.67
C VAL A 202 5.36 0.54 1.77
N SER A 203 4.99 1.81 1.93
CA SER A 203 5.52 2.98 1.24
C SER A 203 7.04 3.12 1.43
N ILE A 204 7.52 3.07 2.69
CA ILE A 204 8.95 3.12 3.01
C ILE A 204 9.72 1.98 2.33
N VAL A 205 9.21 0.76 2.41
CA VAL A 205 9.87 -0.43 1.84
C VAL A 205 9.94 -0.32 0.32
N LEU A 206 8.84 0.05 -0.35
CA LEU A 206 8.81 0.24 -1.79
C LEU A 206 9.78 1.34 -2.26
N ASN A 207 9.83 2.47 -1.54
CA ASN A 207 10.78 3.55 -1.85
C ASN A 207 12.24 3.09 -1.75
N ILE A 208 12.57 2.23 -0.78
CA ILE A 208 13.91 1.66 -0.66
C ILE A 208 14.17 0.66 -1.81
N MET A 209 13.19 -0.18 -2.17
CA MET A 209 13.32 -1.09 -3.32
C MET A 209 13.61 -0.38 -4.65
N ILE A 210 13.15 0.86 -4.83
CA ILE A 210 13.44 1.68 -6.03
C ILE A 210 14.91 2.11 -6.07
N SER A 211 15.52 2.38 -4.91
CA SER A 211 16.83 3.04 -4.81
C SER A 211 17.97 2.12 -4.40
N GLU A 212 17.67 0.99 -3.75
CA GLU A 212 18.66 0.06 -3.20
C GLU A 212 18.23 -1.40 -3.44
N GLN A 213 19.21 -2.29 -3.59
CA GLN A 213 18.95 -3.71 -3.72
C GLN A 213 18.78 -4.33 -2.33
N LEU A 214 17.58 -4.84 -2.06
CA LEU A 214 17.24 -5.50 -0.81
C LEU A 214 17.33 -7.03 -0.94
N THR A 215 17.53 -7.70 0.19
CA THR A 215 17.29 -9.14 0.32
C THR A 215 15.93 -9.38 1.00
N PRO A 216 15.35 -10.60 0.88
CA PRO A 216 14.15 -10.98 1.63
C PRO A 216 14.29 -10.80 3.16
N LYS A 217 15.51 -10.95 3.69
CA LYS A 217 15.77 -10.73 5.12
C LYS A 217 15.67 -9.25 5.48
N ASP A 218 16.22 -8.36 4.65
CA ASP A 218 16.15 -6.92 4.88
C ASP A 218 14.71 -6.40 4.93
N VAL A 219 13.85 -6.91 4.03
CA VAL A 219 12.41 -6.58 4.03
C VAL A 219 11.74 -6.97 5.34
N ASN A 220 12.02 -8.16 5.88
CA ASN A 220 11.44 -8.60 7.14
C ASN A 220 11.96 -7.78 8.33
N ASP A 221 13.28 -7.59 8.41
CA ASP A 221 13.92 -6.82 9.48
C ASP A 221 13.38 -5.37 9.49
N LEU A 222 13.19 -4.76 8.32
CA LEU A 222 12.64 -3.42 8.18
C LEU A 222 11.16 -3.35 8.61
N MET A 223 10.34 -4.31 8.19
CA MET A 223 8.94 -4.38 8.59
C MET A 223 8.77 -4.55 10.10
N ASP A 224 9.58 -5.41 10.72
CA ASP A 224 9.56 -5.61 12.17
C ASP A 224 10.01 -4.35 12.91
N TYR A 225 11.07 -3.68 12.42
CA TYR A 225 11.54 -2.43 13.00
C TYR A 225 10.48 -1.33 12.98
N ILE A 226 9.81 -1.12 11.84
CA ILE A 226 8.77 -0.09 11.69
C ILE A 226 7.59 -0.41 12.60
N SER A 227 7.18 -1.69 12.67
CA SER A 227 6.10 -2.13 13.56
C SER A 227 6.41 -1.88 15.04
N MET A 228 7.67 -2.00 15.45
CA MET A 228 8.09 -1.76 16.84
C MET A 228 8.28 -0.27 17.16
N ASN A 229 8.38 0.61 16.16
CA ASN A 229 8.70 2.04 16.34
C ASN A 229 7.71 2.99 15.63
N PRO A 230 6.37 2.85 15.83
CA PRO A 230 5.37 3.57 15.03
C PRO A 230 5.43 5.09 15.16
N LEU A 231 5.83 5.62 16.33
CA LEU A 231 5.88 7.07 16.60
C LEU A 231 7.13 7.77 16.02
N ARG A 232 8.20 7.02 15.73
CA ARG A 232 9.44 7.61 15.18
C ARG A 232 9.35 7.93 13.69
N HIS A 233 8.31 7.44 13.02
CA HIS A 233 8.08 7.67 11.60
C HIS A 233 6.95 8.68 11.34
N GLN A 234 6.24 9.13 12.38
CA GLN A 234 5.32 10.27 12.32
C GLN A 234 6.12 11.58 12.41
N PHE A 235 6.82 11.96 11.35
CA PHE A 235 7.41 13.31 11.31
C PHE A 235 6.35 14.33 10.89
N PRO A 236 6.07 15.37 11.68
CA PRO A 236 5.30 16.50 11.19
C PRO A 236 6.13 17.20 10.11
N THR A 237 5.49 17.53 8.98
CA THR A 237 6.07 18.31 7.87
C THR A 237 6.46 19.75 8.29
N SER A 238 6.24 20.12 9.56
CA SER A 238 6.75 21.35 10.15
C SER A 238 6.85 21.22 11.67
N CYS A 239 8.06 21.14 12.24
CA CYS A 239 8.26 21.56 13.62
C CYS A 239 9.69 22.06 13.82
N LYS A 240 9.80 23.36 14.14
CA LYS A 240 11.03 24.05 14.54
C LYS A 240 11.11 23.98 16.06
N PHE A 241 11.78 23.01 16.68
CA PHE A 241 12.43 23.13 18.01
C PHE A 241 13.24 21.85 18.31
N PRO A 242 14.46 21.94 18.88
CA PRO A 242 15.33 20.79 19.09
C PRO A 242 15.00 20.06 20.40
N CYS A 243 14.59 18.80 20.30
CA CYS A 243 14.44 17.89 21.44
C CYS A 243 15.77 17.15 21.68
N TYR A 244 16.41 17.38 22.82
CA TYR A 244 17.63 16.66 23.24
C TYR A 244 17.28 15.31 23.89
N TRP A 245 18.04 14.25 23.55
CA TRP A 245 18.03 12.98 24.28
C TRP A 245 19.24 12.89 25.23
N PRO A 246 19.10 12.41 26.48
CA PRO A 246 20.22 12.22 27.38
C PRO A 246 20.96 10.89 27.06
N GLY A 247 22.21 10.98 26.63
CA GLY A 247 23.10 9.82 26.51
C GLY A 247 24.07 9.79 25.32
N CYS A 248 23.91 10.68 24.35
CA CYS A 248 24.81 10.77 23.20
C CYS A 248 25.08 12.25 22.93
N GLY A 249 26.31 12.69 23.19
CA GLY A 249 26.76 14.08 23.06
C GLY A 249 26.87 14.58 21.62
N VAL A 250 25.88 14.32 20.77
CA VAL A 250 25.82 14.82 19.39
C VAL A 250 24.48 15.55 19.21
N PRO A 251 24.50 16.87 18.94
CA PRO A 251 23.28 17.63 18.65
C PRO A 251 22.60 17.12 17.37
N PHE A 252 21.28 16.96 17.42
CA PHE A 252 20.42 16.47 16.32
C PHE A 252 20.53 17.31 15.03
N ASP A 253 20.97 18.57 15.15
CA ASP A 253 21.08 19.52 14.04
C ASP A 253 22.22 19.22 13.05
N THR A 254 23.10 18.26 13.33
CA THR A 254 24.17 17.87 12.39
C THR A 254 23.79 16.74 11.41
N LEU A 255 22.56 16.22 11.51
CA LEU A 255 22.04 15.15 10.64
C LEU A 255 20.96 15.61 9.66
N VAL A 256 20.66 16.92 9.64
CA VAL A 256 19.70 17.51 8.71
C VAL A 256 20.44 18.31 7.64
N THR A 257 20.46 17.76 6.42
CA THR A 257 20.74 18.32 5.07
C THR A 257 21.65 17.35 4.30
N ARG A 258 21.31 16.74 3.16
CA ARG A 258 20.42 17.07 2.03
C ARG A 258 19.55 15.85 1.67
N ARG A 259 18.28 16.10 1.31
CA ARG A 259 17.24 15.13 0.85
C ARG A 259 16.66 14.25 1.96
N GLY A 260 15.62 14.74 2.66
CA GLY A 260 15.01 14.09 3.83
C GLY A 260 14.53 12.65 3.60
N HIS A 261 15.44 11.69 3.79
CA HIS A 261 15.16 10.25 3.75
C HIS A 261 15.63 9.58 5.03
N LEU A 262 14.80 8.66 5.55
CA LEU A 262 15.06 7.73 6.66
C LEU A 262 16.28 6.79 6.46
N VAL A 263 16.97 6.90 5.31
CA VAL A 263 18.01 6.00 4.80
C VAL A 263 19.27 5.94 5.69
N TRP A 264 19.61 7.02 6.41
CA TRP A 264 20.85 7.09 7.18
C TRP A 264 20.86 6.19 8.42
N HIS A 265 19.73 6.03 9.09
CA HIS A 265 19.62 5.15 10.26
C HIS A 265 19.79 3.66 9.87
N TRP A 266 19.30 3.29 8.70
CA TRP A 266 19.41 1.93 8.14
C TRP A 266 20.85 1.57 7.74
N ARG A 267 21.55 2.45 7.00
CA ARG A 267 22.97 2.23 6.63
C ARG A 267 23.87 2.05 7.84
N TRP A 268 23.61 2.79 8.92
CA TRP A 268 24.32 2.62 10.19
C TRP A 268 24.06 1.24 10.83
N TRP A 269 22.81 0.76 10.80
CA TRP A 269 22.44 -0.54 11.36
C TRP A 269 22.99 -1.73 10.55
N VAL A 270 22.95 -1.68 9.22
CA VAL A 270 23.56 -2.68 8.34
C VAL A 270 25.09 -2.69 8.49
N GLY A 271 25.70 -1.51 8.68
CA GLY A 271 27.13 -1.37 8.98
C GLY A 271 27.53 -2.04 10.30
N ILE A 272 26.73 -1.90 11.35
CA ILE A 272 26.93 -2.57 12.64
C ILE A 272 26.83 -4.09 12.48
N ARG A 273 25.83 -4.61 11.77
CA ARG A 273 25.71 -6.07 11.55
C ARG A 273 26.85 -6.67 10.72
N ARG A 274 27.46 -5.90 9.81
CA ARG A 274 28.63 -6.36 9.04
C ARG A 274 29.92 -6.40 9.86
N GLN A 275 30.02 -5.66 10.97
CA GLN A 275 31.21 -5.63 11.82
C GLN A 275 31.14 -6.58 13.02
N VAL A 276 29.95 -7.09 13.39
CA VAL A 276 29.78 -8.03 14.51
C VAL A 276 29.73 -9.47 14.01
N VAL A 277 30.84 -9.95 13.44
CA VAL A 277 31.24 -11.37 13.51
C VAL A 277 32.75 -11.45 13.72
N PRO A 278 33.24 -11.43 14.97
CA PRO A 278 34.53 -12.04 15.28
C PRO A 278 34.30 -13.52 15.59
N HIS A 279 34.93 -14.38 14.79
CA HIS A 279 35.21 -15.77 15.13
C HIS A 279 35.72 -15.88 16.57
N PHE A 280 35.00 -16.60 17.44
CA PHE A 280 35.62 -17.26 18.58
C PHE A 280 36.03 -18.66 18.15
N SER A 281 37.29 -18.76 17.71
CA SER A 281 38.04 -20.00 17.55
C SER A 281 38.69 -20.36 18.89
N SER A 282 38.32 -21.54 19.39
CA SER A 282 39.07 -22.48 20.23
C SER A 282 40.43 -22.07 20.86
N TYR A 283 40.45 -22.13 22.21
CA TYR A 283 41.40 -22.85 23.11
C TYR A 283 42.91 -22.46 23.12
N PRO A 284 43.69 -22.78 24.19
CA PRO A 284 43.54 -23.82 25.22
C PRO A 284 43.16 -23.36 26.63
#